data_AF-A0A920MBG4-F1
#
_entry.id   AF-A0A920MBG4-F1
#
_cell.length_a   1.000
_cell.length_b   1.000
_cell.length_c   1.000
_cell.angle_alpha   90.00
_cell.angle_beta   90.00
_cell.angle_gamma   90.00
#
_symmetry.space_group_name_H-M   'P 1'
#
loop_
_entity.id
_entity.type
_entity.pdbx_description
1 polymer ?
#
loop_
_entity_poly.entity_id
_entity_poly.type
_entity_poly.pdbx_seq_one_letter_code
_entity_poly.pdbx_strand_id
1 'polypeptide(L)'
;MESRKGLLTTAEIMKTPLNKALQMFNYGNFREEQKRARDEGKYLGVGFSTYIEACGVAPSAWIGVGGEGWGAGLWESANIRVHLTGKVVVTTGSSPHGQGTETTMAQIPCG
;
A
#
# COMPACT_ATOMS: atom_id res chain seq x y z
N MET A 1 3.11 -18.86 27.41
CA MET A 1 3.71 -17.67 26.78
C MET A 1 3.93 -18.00 25.31
N GLU A 2 2.83 -18.29 24.60
CA GLU A 2 2.88 -18.96 23.31
C GLU A 2 1.68 -18.50 22.47
N SER A 3 1.96 -17.65 21.49
CA SER A 3 1.01 -17.15 20.49
C SER A 3 1.79 -16.73 19.24
N ARG A 4 2.51 -17.68 18.64
CA ARG A 4 2.95 -17.55 17.24
C ARG A 4 1.93 -18.26 16.36
N LYS A 5 0.81 -17.59 16.07
CA LYS A 5 -0.10 -18.01 14.99
C LYS A 5 0.09 -17.04 13.81
N GLY A 6 0.80 -17.49 12.78
CA GLY A 6 0.52 -17.11 11.39
C GLY A 6 1.11 -15.84 10.78
N LEU A 7 1.94 -15.04 11.47
CA LEU A 7 2.62 -13.92 10.80
C LEU A 7 3.89 -14.40 10.08
N LEU A 8 3.88 -14.31 8.75
CA LEU A 8 5.11 -14.32 7.95
C LEU A 8 6.00 -13.17 8.39
N THR A 9 7.29 -13.43 8.52
CA THR A 9 8.29 -12.40 8.76
C THR A 9 8.34 -11.43 7.58
N THR A 10 8.75 -10.19 7.83
CA THR A 10 8.96 -9.17 6.79
C THR A 10 9.79 -9.70 5.62
N ALA A 11 10.83 -10.49 5.91
CA ALA A 11 11.69 -11.11 4.90
C ALA A 11 10.91 -12.08 3.98
N GLU A 12 9.95 -12.82 4.53
CA GLU A 12 9.13 -13.76 3.78
C GLU A 12 8.11 -13.05 2.88
N ILE A 13 7.50 -11.96 3.35
CA ILE A 13 6.53 -11.17 2.57
C ILE A 13 7.22 -10.48 1.39
N MET A 14 8.44 -9.97 1.59
CA MET A 14 9.17 -9.20 0.56
C MET A 14 9.82 -10.06 -0.52
N LYS A 15 10.07 -11.34 -0.26
CA LYS A 15 10.78 -12.24 -1.17
C LYS A 15 10.09 -12.37 -2.54
N THR A 16 8.77 -12.59 -2.54
CA THR A 16 7.99 -12.79 -3.77
C THR A 16 7.95 -11.54 -4.65
N PRO A 17 7.55 -10.34 -4.17
CA PRO A 17 7.53 -9.14 -5.01
C PRO A 17 8.92 -8.74 -5.48
N LEU A 18 9.96 -8.85 -4.64
CA LEU A 18 11.33 -8.53 -5.04
C LEU A 18 11.81 -9.46 -6.17
N ASN A 19 11.61 -10.78 -6.04
CA ASN A 19 11.98 -11.73 -7.08
C ASN A 19 11.27 -11.43 -8.40
N LYS A 20 9.97 -11.10 -8.36
CA LYS A 20 9.21 -10.72 -9.54
C LYS A 20 9.76 -9.44 -10.19
N ALA A 21 10.09 -8.43 -9.39
CA ALA A 21 10.70 -7.20 -9.90
C ALA A 21 12.06 -7.46 -10.57
N LEU A 22 12.91 -8.29 -9.97
CA LEU A 22 14.22 -8.68 -10.54
C LEU A 22 14.07 -9.44 -11.85
N GLN A 23 13.05 -10.29 -11.97
CA GLN A 23 12.72 -11.02 -13.20
C GLN A 23 12.22 -10.07 -14.30
N MET A 24 11.28 -9.17 -13.98
CA MET A 24 10.75 -8.19 -14.93
C MET A 24 11.83 -7.22 -15.43
N PHE A 25 12.77 -6.85 -14.57
CA PHE A 25 13.92 -6.02 -14.92
C PHE A 25 15.01 -6.80 -15.68
N ASN A 26 14.96 -8.13 -15.69
CA ASN A 26 16.02 -8.99 -16.24
C ASN A 26 17.40 -8.69 -15.62
N TYR A 27 17.42 -8.66 -14.28
CA TYR A 27 18.59 -8.23 -13.52
C TYR A 27 19.87 -9.02 -13.83
N GLY A 28 19.76 -10.32 -14.10
CA GLY A 28 20.89 -11.16 -14.49
C GLY A 28 21.58 -10.64 -15.75
N ASN A 29 20.82 -10.38 -16.81
CA ASN A 29 21.38 -9.85 -18.06
C ASN A 29 21.91 -8.43 -17.90
N PHE A 30 21.23 -7.60 -17.10
CA PHE A 30 21.70 -6.25 -16.79
C PHE A 30 23.08 -6.24 -16.11
N ARG A 31 23.38 -7.24 -15.25
CA ARG A 31 24.72 -7.35 -14.64
C ARG A 31 25.82 -7.63 -15.66
N GLU A 32 25.54 -8.45 -16.67
CA GLU A 32 26.48 -8.69 -17.77
C GLU A 32 26.66 -7.43 -18.64
N GLU A 33 25.60 -6.67 -18.87
CA GLU A 33 25.68 -5.39 -19.58
C GLU A 33 26.46 -4.35 -18.79
N GLN A 34 26.22 -4.23 -17.49
CA GLN A 34 26.98 -3.35 -16.61
C GLN A 34 28.48 -3.68 -16.66
N LYS A 35 28.84 -4.96 -16.77
CA LYS A 35 30.23 -5.39 -16.93
C LYS A 35 30.82 -4.91 -18.26
N ARG A 36 30.15 -5.18 -19.39
CA ARG A 36 30.60 -4.71 -20.72
C ARG A 36 30.74 -3.20 -20.79
N ALA A 37 29.77 -2.47 -20.24
CA ALA A 37 29.78 -1.00 -20.23
C ALA A 37 30.99 -0.43 -19.48
N ARG A 38 31.45 -1.09 -18.41
CA ARG A 38 32.66 -0.66 -17.68
C ARG A 38 33.92 -0.75 -18.53
N ASP A 39 34.03 -1.77 -19.39
CA ASP A 39 35.17 -1.93 -20.30
C ASP A 39 35.20 -0.81 -21.36
N GLU A 40 34.04 -0.22 -21.66
CA GLU A 40 33.89 0.95 -22.52
C GLU A 40 33.96 2.29 -21.76
N GLY A 41 34.31 2.28 -20.46
CA GLY A 41 34.39 3.49 -19.63
C GLY A 41 33.04 4.08 -19.21
N LYS A 42 31.93 3.34 -19.36
CA LYS A 42 30.57 3.76 -18.98
C LYS A 42 30.14 3.10 -17.66
N TYR A 43 29.59 3.90 -16.74
CA TYR A 43 29.10 3.41 -15.46
C TYR A 43 27.57 3.36 -15.43
N LEU A 44 27.01 2.18 -15.67
CA LEU A 44 25.57 1.94 -15.54
C LEU A 44 25.21 1.62 -14.09
N GLY A 45 24.17 2.27 -13.54
CA GLY A 45 23.67 2.07 -12.18
C GLY A 45 22.26 1.49 -12.16
N VAL A 46 21.96 0.69 -11.15
CA VAL A 46 20.60 0.20 -10.84
C VAL A 46 20.36 0.36 -9.35
N GLY A 47 19.19 0.91 -9.00
CA GLY A 47 18.75 1.09 -7.61
C GLY A 47 17.47 0.30 -7.36
N PHE A 48 17.41 -0.36 -6.20
CA PHE A 48 16.20 -1.04 -5.72
C PHE A 48 15.78 -0.42 -4.39
N SER A 49 14.47 -0.29 -4.20
CA SER A 49 13.87 0.12 -2.93
C SER A 49 12.79 -0.89 -2.56
N THR A 50 12.91 -1.46 -1.38
CA THR A 50 11.90 -2.35 -0.77
C THR A 50 11.47 -1.70 0.53
N TYR A 51 10.19 -1.35 0.66
CA TYR A 51 9.69 -0.63 1.84
C TYR A 51 8.38 -1.23 2.32
N ILE A 52 8.10 -1.04 3.60
CA ILE A 52 6.79 -1.28 4.21
C ILE A 52 6.19 0.07 4.54
N GLU A 53 4.93 0.24 4.18
CA GLU A 53 4.14 1.41 4.55
C GLU A 53 3.10 1.01 5.59
N ALA A 54 3.07 1.72 6.71
CA ALA A 54 1.95 1.66 7.63
C ALA A 54 0.83 2.55 7.08
N CYS A 55 -0.23 1.95 6.55
CA CYS A 55 -1.41 2.63 6.03
C CYS A 55 -2.62 2.41 6.95
N GLY A 56 -3.55 3.38 6.99
CA GLY A 56 -4.78 3.27 7.77
C GLY A 56 -4.50 3.33 9.27
N VAL A 57 -4.22 4.54 9.77
CA VAL A 57 -3.83 4.77 11.16
C VAL A 57 -4.96 4.30 12.08
N ALA A 58 -4.77 3.12 12.69
CA ALA A 58 -5.69 2.41 13.58
C ALA A 58 -4.87 1.48 14.50
N PRO A 59 -5.39 0.99 15.64
CA PRO A 59 -6.72 1.21 16.21
C PRO A 59 -6.78 2.44 17.14
N SER A 60 -7.96 3.07 17.23
CA SER A 60 -8.22 4.29 18.03
C SER A 60 -7.81 4.18 19.51
N ALA A 61 -7.86 2.97 20.08
CA ALA A 61 -7.44 2.71 21.46
C ALA A 61 -5.94 2.92 21.69
N TRP A 62 -5.11 2.69 20.67
CA TRP A 62 -3.66 2.84 20.73
C TRP A 62 -3.20 4.20 20.18
N ILE A 63 -3.72 4.62 19.03
CA ILE A 63 -3.26 5.84 18.36
C ILE A 63 -3.96 7.11 18.84
N GLY A 64 -5.13 6.97 19.48
CA GLY A 64 -6.01 8.09 19.74
C GLY A 64 -5.64 8.92 20.96
N VAL A 65 -6.58 9.74 21.44
CA VAL A 65 -6.38 10.72 22.53
C VAL A 65 -5.84 10.09 23.82
N GLY A 66 -6.20 8.84 24.12
CA GLY A 66 -5.76 8.12 25.31
C GLY A 66 -4.48 7.27 25.16
N GLY A 67 -3.93 7.16 23.95
CA GLY A 67 -2.73 6.36 23.65
C GLY A 67 -1.56 7.24 23.21
N GLU A 68 -1.07 7.08 21.98
CA GLU A 68 0.02 7.88 21.39
C GLU A 68 -0.32 9.38 21.20
N GLY A 69 -1.53 9.81 21.55
CA GLY A 69 -1.84 11.22 21.75
C GLY A 69 -2.04 12.03 20.47
N TRP A 70 -2.41 11.40 19.35
CA TRP A 70 -2.63 12.08 18.05
C TRP A 70 -3.87 12.99 18.01
N GLY A 71 -4.50 13.25 19.16
CA GLY A 71 -5.54 14.28 19.31
C GLY A 71 -6.93 13.92 18.76
N ALA A 72 -7.11 12.77 18.11
CA ALA A 72 -8.41 12.29 17.63
C ALA A 72 -8.49 10.76 17.64
N GLY A 73 -9.70 10.20 17.51
CA GLY A 73 -9.88 8.74 17.41
C GLY A 73 -9.43 8.14 16.07
N LEU A 74 -9.17 8.96 15.04
CA LEU A 74 -8.71 8.55 13.70
C LEU A 74 -9.55 7.43 13.06
N TRP A 75 -10.85 7.39 13.37
CA TRP A 75 -11.83 6.54 12.71
C TRP A 75 -12.46 7.28 11.53
N GLU A 76 -12.97 6.52 10.57
CA GLU A 76 -13.68 7.02 9.39
C GLU A 76 -15.11 6.44 9.39
N SER A 77 -16.04 7.10 8.70
CA SER A 77 -17.43 6.66 8.56
C SER A 77 -18.00 6.90 7.17
N ALA A 78 -19.07 6.19 6.86
CA ALA A 78 -19.88 6.42 5.69
C ALA A 78 -21.37 6.30 6.01
N ASN A 79 -22.19 7.12 5.35
CA ASN A 79 -23.65 7.00 5.32
C ASN A 79 -24.08 6.60 3.91
N ILE A 80 -24.90 5.56 3.81
CA ILE A 80 -25.42 5.06 2.53
C ILE A 80 -26.93 5.26 2.51
N ARG A 81 -27.43 5.93 1.47
CA ARG A 81 -28.85 6.16 1.23
C ARG A 81 -29.27 5.52 -0.09
N VAL A 82 -30.29 4.67 -0.05
CA VAL A 82 -30.91 4.07 -1.23
C VAL A 82 -32.23 4.79 -1.52
N HIS A 83 -32.37 5.29 -2.74
CA HIS A 83 -33.59 5.93 -3.21
C HIS A 83 -34.56 4.89 -3.81
N LEU A 84 -35.86 5.17 -3.81
CA LEU A 84 -36.89 4.31 -4.43
C LEU A 84 -36.64 4.04 -5.92
N THR A 85 -35.90 4.92 -6.60
CA THR A 85 -35.44 4.73 -7.99
C THR A 85 -34.33 3.70 -8.16
N GLY A 86 -33.81 3.12 -7.08
CA GLY A 86 -32.64 2.24 -7.07
C GLY A 86 -31.28 2.97 -7.06
N LYS A 87 -31.26 4.30 -7.20
CA LYS A 87 -30.04 5.10 -7.05
C LYS A 87 -29.51 5.07 -5.61
N VAL A 88 -28.18 5.05 -5.48
CA VAL A 88 -27.49 5.04 -4.18
C VAL A 88 -26.66 6.31 -4.03
N VAL A 89 -26.71 6.92 -2.86
CA VAL A 89 -25.85 8.04 -2.46
C VAL A 89 -24.99 7.57 -1.30
N VAL A 90 -23.67 7.73 -1.43
CA VAL A 90 -22.69 7.45 -0.39
C VAL A 90 -22.05 8.76 0.06
N THR A 91 -22.13 9.05 1.35
CA THR A 91 -21.44 10.17 1.98
C THR A 91 -20.35 9.60 2.89
N THR A 92 -19.10 10.05 2.77
CA THR A 92 -17.97 9.63 3.62
C THR A 92 -17.35 10.84 4.32
N GLY A 93 -16.65 10.65 5.45
CA GLY A 93 -15.88 11.70 6.12
C GLY A 93 -14.56 12.06 5.40
N SER A 94 -14.16 11.27 4.40
CA SER A 94 -12.96 11.52 3.61
C SER A 94 -13.15 12.64 2.57
N SER A 95 -12.16 13.54 2.46
CA SER A 95 -12.13 14.60 1.45
C SER A 95 -11.12 14.25 0.34
N PRO A 96 -11.58 13.98 -0.90
CA PRO A 96 -10.68 13.57 -1.96
C PRO A 96 -9.94 14.70 -2.67
N HIS A 97 -8.73 14.39 -3.12
CA HIS A 97 -7.78 15.32 -3.75
C HIS A 97 -7.19 14.76 -5.07
N GLY A 98 -7.91 13.84 -5.74
CA GLY A 98 -7.51 13.28 -7.05
C GLY A 98 -7.15 11.80 -7.07
N GLN A 99 -7.24 11.09 -5.94
CA GLN A 99 -6.94 9.66 -5.83
C GLN A 99 -8.02 8.72 -6.42
N GLY A 100 -9.09 9.27 -7.01
CA GLY A 100 -10.19 8.48 -7.56
C GLY A 100 -11.21 7.96 -6.54
N THR A 101 -11.28 8.55 -5.33
CA THR A 101 -12.22 8.12 -4.27
C THR A 101 -13.68 8.15 -4.70
N GLU A 102 -14.11 9.09 -5.52
CA GLU A 102 -15.49 9.11 -6.02
C GLU A 102 -15.83 7.82 -6.79
N THR A 103 -14.94 7.43 -7.71
CA THR A 103 -15.11 6.22 -8.52
C THR A 103 -15.01 4.96 -7.66
N THR A 104 -13.98 4.85 -6.82
CA THR A 104 -13.78 3.64 -6.01
C THR A 104 -14.84 3.48 -4.92
N MET A 105 -15.32 4.57 -4.30
CA MET A 105 -16.42 4.52 -3.33
C MET A 105 -17.75 4.15 -3.97
N ALA A 106 -18.00 4.52 -5.23
CA ALA A 106 -19.19 4.10 -5.96
C ALA A 106 -19.16 2.59 -6.29
N GLN A 107 -17.98 1.99 -6.48
CA GLN A 107 -17.85 0.56 -6.78
C GLN A 107 -18.19 -0.34 -5.59
N ILE A 108 -17.87 0.09 -4.36
CA ILE A 108 -18.06 -0.71 -3.13
C ILE A 108 -19.52 -1.18 -2.93
N PRO A 109 -20.56 -0.32 -2.97
CA PRO A 109 -21.95 -0.74 -2.80
C PRO A 109 -22.57 -1.36 -4.08
N CYS A 110 -21.91 -1.24 -5.23
CA CYS A 110 -22.41 -1.75 -6.51
C CYS A 110 -21.96 -3.19 -6.83
N GLY A 111 -21.03 -3.74 -6.04
CA GLY A 111 -20.53 -5.11 -6.17
C GLY A 111 -21.50 -6.18 -5.69
#